data_AF-A0A1H4L8W2-F1
#
_entry.id   AF-A0A1H4L8W2-F1
#
_cell.length_a   1.000
_cell.length_b   1.000
_cell.length_c   1.000
_cell.angle_alpha   90.00
_cell.angle_beta   90.00
_cell.angle_gamma   90.00
#
_symmetry.space_group_name_H-M   'P 1'
#
loop_
_entity.id
_entity.type
_entity.pdbx_description
1 polymer ?
#
loop_
_entity_poly.entity_id
_entity_poly.type
_entity_poly.pdbx_seq_one_letter_code
_entity_poly.pdbx_strand_id
1 'polypeptide(L)'
;MADDTETQPAPASTTGRAGALTVRAVLAAVIVGALAIGAGLYFTGAFEPKNEEKAPRLAAAGTTLARSKPGTCLTWDKDPTTMAPVDCLQPHKFEVAGEPARSLPENAPYPTQSVIAAQRDQLCPPVVTEYLGTRLDPKGRFQMGLLAPGEKAWASGDRTMRCGIQVSDGAGNPLEVQGKVVNQDKSLTWPPGTCIGLDARGQFSGPVGCAQPHGIEVTAVIDMRQAFPDASWPTDRQQEEYLSRICPSRTTGWFGSQDGLRKSGLQLAWNKLSQPSWTAGSRSVICFLASSKDGNTFTPITGSAKSPDLLIDGKKPVMPTLPGAPAPAPAPGR
;
A
#
# COMPACT_ATOMS: atom_id res chain seq x y z
N MET A 1 -75.66 -41.87 3.57
CA MET A 1 -74.29 -42.39 3.37
C MET A 1 -73.63 -41.43 2.40
N ALA A 2 -73.02 -40.37 2.93
CA ALA A 2 -72.28 -39.37 2.18
C ALA A 2 -70.81 -39.56 2.55
N ASP A 3 -69.96 -39.60 1.53
CA ASP A 3 -68.56 -39.97 1.58
C ASP A 3 -67.73 -38.67 1.63
N ASP A 4 -67.15 -38.35 2.78
CA ASP A 4 -66.32 -37.16 2.99
C ASP A 4 -64.87 -37.49 2.60
N THR A 5 -64.41 -36.92 1.49
CA THR A 5 -63.00 -36.98 1.05
C THR A 5 -62.20 -35.90 1.79
N GLU A 6 -61.45 -36.31 2.81
CA GLU A 6 -60.51 -35.44 3.53
C GLU A 6 -59.24 -35.20 2.69
N THR A 7 -58.94 -33.93 2.41
CA THR A 7 -57.78 -33.49 1.63
C THR A 7 -56.54 -33.40 2.52
N GLN A 8 -55.51 -34.19 2.21
CA GLN A 8 -54.23 -34.23 2.93
C GLN A 8 -53.38 -32.98 2.63
N PRO A 9 -52.80 -32.26 3.62
CA PRO A 9 -51.96 -31.10 3.35
C PRO A 9 -50.56 -31.50 2.86
N ALA A 10 -50.06 -30.78 1.85
CA ALA A 10 -48.74 -30.95 1.27
C ALA A 10 -47.61 -30.71 2.29
N PRO A 11 -46.46 -31.42 2.20
CA PRO A 11 -45.35 -31.22 3.11
C PRO A 11 -44.72 -29.84 2.89
N ALA A 12 -44.63 -29.05 3.96
CA ALA A 12 -43.93 -27.78 3.97
C ALA A 12 -42.45 -27.99 3.62
N SER A 13 -41.99 -27.32 2.57
CA SER A 13 -40.60 -27.29 2.14
C SER A 13 -39.74 -26.53 3.16
N THR A 14 -39.06 -27.27 4.04
CA THR A 14 -38.10 -26.73 5.02
C THR A 14 -36.74 -26.47 4.36
N THR A 15 -36.67 -25.60 3.37
CA THR A 15 -35.42 -25.18 2.72
C THR A 15 -35.18 -23.70 3.00
N GLY A 16 -34.29 -23.38 3.94
CA GLY A 16 -33.86 -21.97 4.12
C GLY A 16 -33.20 -21.53 5.43
N ARG A 17 -33.07 -22.36 6.48
CA ARG A 17 -32.41 -21.93 7.74
C ARG A 17 -30.93 -22.31 7.84
N ALA A 18 -30.53 -23.47 7.33
CA ALA A 18 -29.15 -23.96 7.44
C ALA A 18 -28.14 -23.19 6.57
N GLY A 19 -28.54 -22.75 5.37
CA GLY A 19 -27.68 -21.95 4.47
C GLY A 19 -27.42 -20.53 4.99
N ALA A 20 -28.41 -19.90 5.63
CA ALA A 20 -28.26 -18.56 6.19
C ALA A 20 -27.35 -18.54 7.43
N LEU A 21 -27.38 -19.59 8.25
CA LEU A 21 -26.55 -19.71 9.46
C LEU A 21 -25.08 -19.99 9.13
N THR A 22 -24.81 -20.82 8.11
CA THR A 22 -23.44 -21.14 7.66
C THR A 22 -22.77 -19.95 6.95
N VAL A 23 -23.51 -19.22 6.11
CA VAL A 23 -23.01 -17.98 5.49
C VAL A 23 -22.69 -16.90 6.54
N ARG A 24 -23.53 -16.75 7.57
CA ARG A 24 -23.29 -15.81 8.68
C ARG A 24 -22.06 -16.15 9.52
N ALA A 25 -21.81 -17.43 9.78
CA ALA A 25 -20.63 -17.87 10.54
C ALA A 25 -19.31 -17.65 9.76
N VAL A 26 -19.32 -17.89 8.45
CA VAL A 26 -18.16 -17.63 7.57
C VAL A 26 -17.89 -16.13 7.45
N LEU A 27 -18.93 -15.31 7.25
CA LEU A 27 -18.77 -13.86 7.22
C LEU A 27 -18.20 -13.34 8.55
N ALA A 28 -18.71 -13.83 9.68
CA ALA A 28 -18.23 -13.42 11.01
C ALA A 28 -16.75 -13.77 11.22
N ALA A 29 -16.30 -14.96 10.82
CA ALA A 29 -14.89 -15.36 10.94
C ALA A 29 -13.96 -14.55 10.03
N VAL A 30 -14.38 -14.24 8.81
CA VAL A 30 -13.63 -13.37 7.88
C VAL A 30 -13.50 -11.95 8.45
N ILE A 31 -14.57 -11.41 9.05
CA ILE A 31 -14.57 -10.07 9.64
C ILE A 31 -13.64 -10.00 10.87
N VAL A 32 -13.68 -10.98 11.76
CA VAL A 32 -12.81 -10.99 12.96
C VAL A 32 -11.33 -11.10 12.59
N GLY A 33 -10.98 -11.95 11.61
CA GLY A 33 -9.60 -12.05 11.12
C GLY A 33 -9.12 -10.77 10.44
N ALA A 34 -9.97 -10.14 9.62
CA ALA A 34 -9.67 -8.88 8.96
C ALA A 34 -9.37 -7.75 9.96
N LEU A 35 -10.17 -7.65 11.02
CA LEU A 35 -10.03 -6.64 12.08
C LEU A 35 -8.69 -6.74 12.80
N ALA A 36 -8.27 -7.96 13.17
CA ALA A 36 -7.01 -8.19 13.88
C ALA A 36 -5.80 -7.81 13.01
N ILE A 37 -5.79 -8.25 11.76
CA ILE A 37 -4.70 -7.97 10.81
C ILE A 37 -4.63 -6.48 10.47
N GLY A 38 -5.78 -5.87 10.17
CA GLY A 38 -5.86 -4.44 9.84
C GLY A 38 -5.38 -3.55 10.99
N ALA A 39 -5.78 -3.88 12.23
CA ALA A 39 -5.30 -3.17 13.42
C ALA A 39 -3.79 -3.35 13.63
N GLY A 40 -3.28 -4.57 13.51
CA GLY A 40 -1.85 -4.86 13.63
C GLY A 40 -0.98 -4.08 12.65
N LEU A 41 -1.39 -4.04 11.39
CA LEU A 41 -0.69 -3.27 10.34
C LEU A 41 -0.70 -1.77 10.60
N TYR A 42 -1.80 -1.25 11.13
CA TYR A 42 -1.93 0.16 11.48
C TYR A 42 -0.96 0.56 12.61
N PHE A 43 -0.85 -0.27 13.65
CA PHE A 43 0.05 0.00 14.79
C PHE A 43 1.52 -0.25 14.47
N THR A 44 1.85 -1.20 13.59
CA THR A 44 3.23 -1.56 13.24
C THR A 44 3.86 -0.67 12.17
N GLY A 45 3.11 0.29 11.60
CA GLY A 45 3.63 1.14 10.51
C GLY A 45 3.92 0.34 9.23
N ALA A 46 3.26 -0.80 9.05
CA ALA A 46 3.51 -1.73 7.96
C ALA A 46 3.35 -1.12 6.55
N PHE A 47 2.56 -0.06 6.44
CA PHE A 47 2.32 0.70 5.21
C PHE A 47 3.04 2.05 5.18
N GLU A 48 4.09 2.23 5.99
CA GLU A 48 4.92 3.42 5.95
C GLU A 48 6.09 3.19 4.97
N PRO A 49 6.41 4.18 4.10
CA PRO A 49 7.50 4.04 3.16
C PRO A 49 8.85 4.11 3.90
N LYS A 50 9.61 3.01 3.91
CA LYS A 50 10.86 2.90 4.70
C LYS A 50 12.10 3.54 4.06
N ASN A 51 11.93 4.25 2.95
CA ASN A 51 13.03 4.61 2.09
C ASN A 51 13.52 6.03 2.39
N GLU A 52 14.15 6.20 3.55
CA GLU A 52 14.82 7.46 3.89
C GLU A 52 16.33 7.41 3.58
N GLU A 53 16.96 6.25 3.36
CA GLU A 53 18.43 6.21 3.35
C GLU A 53 19.09 6.54 2.00
N LYS A 54 18.34 6.54 0.90
CA LYS A 54 18.91 6.71 -0.45
C LYS A 54 18.41 7.99 -1.10
N ALA A 55 19.19 9.05 -0.91
CA ALA A 55 19.04 10.23 -1.75
C ALA A 55 19.49 9.92 -3.19
N PRO A 56 18.85 10.52 -4.21
CA PRO A 56 19.25 10.36 -5.61
C PRO A 56 20.75 10.65 -5.78
N ARG A 57 21.42 9.85 -6.63
CA ARG A 57 22.83 10.09 -6.97
C ARG A 57 22.95 11.46 -7.61
N LEU A 58 23.79 12.27 -6.98
CA LEU A 58 23.97 13.65 -7.30
C LEU A 58 24.89 13.72 -8.50
N ALA A 59 24.34 13.85 -9.69
CA ALA A 59 25.07 14.60 -10.69
C ALA A 59 24.19 15.52 -11.51
N ALA A 60 23.17 16.10 -10.86
CA ALA A 60 22.34 17.16 -11.43
C ALA A 60 23.18 18.17 -12.20
N ALA A 61 22.77 18.47 -13.44
CA ALA A 61 23.34 19.58 -14.19
C ALA A 61 23.15 20.86 -13.35
N GLY A 62 24.25 21.39 -12.78
CA GLY A 62 24.19 22.47 -11.78
C GLY A 62 23.37 23.68 -12.24
N THR A 63 23.40 24.00 -13.53
CA THR A 63 22.61 25.09 -14.12
C THR A 63 21.10 24.80 -14.15
N THR A 64 20.67 23.55 -14.37
CA THR A 64 19.26 23.16 -14.30
C THR A 64 18.77 23.20 -12.86
N LEU A 65 19.56 22.65 -11.93
CA LEU A 65 19.22 22.64 -10.51
C LEU A 65 19.10 24.07 -9.94
N ALA A 66 20.07 24.94 -10.28
CA ALA A 66 20.08 26.34 -9.87
C ALA A 66 18.89 27.14 -10.40
N ARG A 67 18.40 26.86 -11.61
CA ARG A 67 17.25 27.58 -12.20
C ARG A 67 15.89 27.04 -11.76
N SER A 68 15.85 25.87 -11.12
CA SER A 68 14.60 25.24 -10.72
C SER A 68 13.95 25.98 -9.55
N LYS A 69 12.72 26.45 -9.74
CA LYS A 69 11.91 27.16 -8.75
C LYS A 69 10.91 26.22 -8.07
N PRO A 70 10.33 26.57 -6.91
CA PRO A 70 9.19 25.85 -6.34
C PRO A 70 8.12 25.54 -7.40
N GLY A 71 7.67 24.29 -7.44
CA GLY A 71 6.72 23.74 -8.40
C GLY A 71 7.28 23.33 -9.76
N THR A 72 8.60 23.39 -9.97
CA THR A 72 9.28 22.81 -11.15
C THR A 72 9.28 21.29 -11.05
N CYS A 73 8.82 20.61 -12.09
CA CYS A 73 8.90 19.16 -12.21
C CYS A 73 10.15 18.76 -13.01
N LEU A 74 10.90 17.80 -12.47
CA LEU A 74 12.19 17.38 -12.99
C LEU A 74 12.15 15.90 -13.36
N THR A 75 12.71 15.60 -14.53
CA THR A 75 12.85 14.23 -15.03
C THR A 75 14.29 13.96 -15.43
N TRP A 76 14.65 12.69 -15.49
CA TRP A 76 15.94 12.18 -15.94
C TRP A 76 15.78 10.71 -16.33
N ASP A 77 16.70 10.21 -17.15
CA ASP A 77 16.70 8.82 -17.58
C ASP A 77 17.16 7.89 -16.43
N LYS A 78 18.40 7.39 -16.48
CA LYS A 78 18.94 6.51 -15.43
C LYS A 78 19.49 7.28 -14.24
N ASP A 79 20.08 8.44 -14.50
CA ASP A 79 20.81 9.21 -13.50
C ASP A 79 20.48 10.72 -13.59
N PRO A 80 20.39 11.43 -12.44
CA PRO A 80 20.12 12.87 -12.39
C PRO A 80 21.10 13.76 -13.17
N THR A 81 22.22 13.25 -13.67
CA THR A 81 23.06 13.91 -14.71
C THR A 81 22.30 14.41 -15.92
N THR A 82 21.26 13.69 -16.33
CA THR A 82 20.46 14.01 -17.51
C THR A 82 19.25 14.88 -17.16
N MET A 83 19.24 15.47 -15.96
CA MET A 83 18.09 16.21 -15.45
C MET A 83 17.67 17.37 -16.33
N ALA A 84 16.38 17.38 -16.62
CA ALA A 84 15.71 18.44 -17.36
C ALA A 84 14.38 18.80 -16.68
N PRO A 85 13.96 20.09 -16.77
CA PRO A 85 12.61 20.46 -16.42
C PRO A 85 11.62 19.89 -17.44
N VAL A 86 10.45 19.52 -16.96
CA VAL A 86 9.34 19.04 -17.78
C VAL A 86 8.03 19.62 -17.25
N ASP A 87 7.00 19.71 -18.10
CA ASP A 87 5.65 19.97 -17.64
C ASP A 87 5.22 18.88 -16.63
N CYS A 88 4.65 19.28 -15.49
CA CYS A 88 4.26 18.34 -14.45
C CYS A 88 3.21 17.32 -14.90
N LEU A 89 2.46 17.57 -15.97
CA LEU A 89 1.54 16.61 -16.57
C LEU A 89 2.26 15.48 -17.31
N GLN A 90 3.55 15.64 -17.61
CA GLN A 90 4.38 14.59 -18.16
C GLN A 90 5.05 13.76 -17.04
N PRO A 91 5.49 12.53 -17.35
CA PRO A 91 6.26 11.72 -16.41
C PRO A 91 7.49 12.45 -15.88
N HIS A 92 7.58 12.58 -14.56
CA HIS A 92 8.70 13.19 -13.87
C HIS A 92 8.97 12.48 -12.55
N LYS A 93 10.15 12.69 -11.99
CA LYS A 93 10.66 11.94 -10.83
C LYS A 93 10.76 12.79 -9.56
N PHE A 94 10.72 14.11 -9.70
CA PHE A 94 10.88 15.04 -8.59
C PHE A 94 10.10 16.34 -8.83
N GLU A 95 9.41 16.83 -7.80
CA GLU A 95 8.79 18.16 -7.78
C GLU A 95 9.53 19.05 -6.78
N VAL A 96 10.10 20.16 -7.24
CA VAL A 96 10.88 21.07 -6.40
C VAL A 96 9.96 21.81 -5.44
N ALA A 97 10.25 21.76 -4.14
CA ALA A 97 9.56 22.54 -3.11
C ALA A 97 10.26 23.88 -2.87
N GLY A 98 11.59 23.92 -2.92
CA GLY A 98 12.36 25.15 -2.71
C GLY A 98 13.83 24.92 -2.39
N GLU A 99 14.50 25.99 -1.98
CA GLU A 99 15.89 25.99 -1.51
C GLU A 99 15.93 25.87 0.01
N PRO A 100 16.81 25.06 0.60
CA PRO A 100 17.04 25.12 2.03
C PRO A 100 17.74 26.43 2.42
N ALA A 101 17.37 26.99 3.58
CA ALA A 101 17.90 28.28 4.06
C ALA A 101 19.40 28.25 4.41
N ARG A 102 20.00 27.06 4.55
CA ARG A 102 21.43 26.88 4.85
C ARG A 102 22.13 26.29 3.64
N SER A 103 23.17 26.99 3.19
CA SER A 103 24.15 26.45 2.24
C SER A 103 25.22 25.64 2.98
N LEU A 104 25.86 24.73 2.25
CA LEU A 104 26.99 23.97 2.76
C LEU A 104 28.28 24.81 2.67
N PRO A 105 29.25 24.61 3.59
CA PRO A 105 30.53 25.31 3.53
C PRO A 105 31.19 25.16 2.16
N GLU A 106 31.86 26.22 1.68
CA GLU A 106 32.53 26.21 0.38
C GLU A 106 33.61 25.12 0.29
N ASN A 107 34.28 24.82 1.41
CA ASN A 107 35.32 23.79 1.50
C ASN A 107 34.80 22.39 1.89
N ALA A 108 33.47 22.17 1.93
CA ALA A 108 32.92 20.88 2.29
C ALA A 108 33.33 19.79 1.28
N PRO A 109 33.71 18.59 1.74
CA PRO A 109 33.95 17.46 0.85
C PRO A 109 32.66 17.10 0.11
N TYR A 110 32.81 16.48 -1.06
CA TYR A 110 31.66 16.01 -1.82
C TYR A 110 30.85 15.00 -0.97
N PRO A 111 29.54 15.22 -0.77
CA PRO A 111 28.76 14.47 0.20
C PRO A 111 28.49 13.03 -0.26
N THR A 112 28.60 12.09 0.68
CA THR A 112 28.10 10.72 0.48
C THR A 112 26.57 10.71 0.46
N GLN A 113 25.97 9.61 -0.02
CA GLN A 113 24.51 9.47 0.00
C GLN A 113 23.91 9.58 1.41
N SER A 114 24.58 9.03 2.42
CA SER A 114 24.15 9.14 3.83
C SER A 114 24.18 10.58 4.35
N VAL A 115 25.17 11.37 3.92
CA VAL A 115 25.24 12.80 4.27
C VAL A 115 24.09 13.57 3.64
N ILE A 116 23.71 13.26 2.38
CA ILE A 116 22.55 13.89 1.74
C ILE A 116 21.25 13.49 2.41
N ALA A 117 21.09 12.22 2.79
CA ALA A 117 19.91 11.79 3.54
C ALA A 117 19.79 12.56 4.86
N ALA A 118 20.88 12.67 5.64
CA ALA A 118 20.88 13.45 6.87
C ALA A 118 20.58 14.94 6.64
N GLN A 119 21.12 15.54 5.57
CA GLN A 119 20.82 16.92 5.21
C GLN A 119 19.37 17.10 4.76
N ARG A 120 18.79 16.16 4.02
CA ARG A 120 17.38 16.18 3.66
C ARG A 120 16.53 16.26 4.93
N ASP A 121 16.78 15.37 5.87
CA ASP A 121 15.99 15.26 7.11
C ASP A 121 16.13 16.50 7.98
N GLN A 122 17.30 17.14 7.95
CA GLN A 122 17.53 18.37 8.70
C GLN A 122 16.99 19.63 8.01
N LEU A 123 17.13 19.74 6.68
CA LEU A 123 16.96 21.01 5.96
C LEU A 123 15.63 21.12 5.22
N CYS A 124 15.07 20.00 4.74
CA CYS A 124 13.89 20.02 3.88
C CYS A 124 12.53 20.09 4.59
N PRO A 125 12.32 19.63 5.84
CA PRO A 125 11.01 19.72 6.50
C PRO A 125 10.37 21.12 6.47
N PRO A 126 11.07 22.22 6.84
CA PRO A 126 10.46 23.55 6.80
C PRO A 126 10.13 23.99 5.36
N VAL A 127 10.99 23.69 4.38
CA VAL A 127 10.80 24.05 2.96
C VAL A 127 9.59 23.34 2.37
N VAL A 128 9.46 22.04 2.63
CA VAL A 128 8.33 21.24 2.12
C VAL A 128 7.03 21.61 2.83
N THR A 129 7.09 21.95 4.12
CA THR A 129 5.93 22.46 4.87
C THR A 129 5.45 23.79 4.30
N GLU A 130 6.36 24.70 3.94
CA GLU A 130 5.99 25.96 3.29
C GLU A 130 5.32 25.71 1.92
N TYR A 131 5.83 24.75 1.14
CA TYR A 131 5.31 24.46 -0.19
C TYR A 131 3.96 23.71 -0.20
N LEU A 132 3.79 22.68 0.64
CA LEU A 132 2.60 21.81 0.65
C LEU A 132 1.62 22.11 1.78
N GLY A 133 2.02 22.87 2.79
CA GLY A 133 1.29 22.97 4.05
C GLY A 133 1.22 21.60 4.74
N THR A 134 0.03 21.19 5.12
CA THR A 134 -0.22 19.87 5.72
C THR A 134 -0.33 18.73 4.69
N ARG A 135 -0.12 18.99 3.39
CA ARG A 135 -0.38 18.03 2.30
C ARG A 135 0.79 17.09 1.98
N LEU A 136 1.56 16.71 2.99
CA LEU A 136 2.51 15.60 2.91
C LEU A 136 2.12 14.56 3.97
N ASP A 137 1.72 13.37 3.52
CA ASP A 137 1.37 12.28 4.43
C ASP A 137 2.66 11.52 4.80
N PRO A 138 3.09 11.50 6.07
CA PRO A 138 4.27 10.74 6.49
C PRO A 138 4.10 9.22 6.26
N LYS A 139 2.86 8.72 6.16
CA LYS A 139 2.55 7.32 5.82
C LYS A 139 2.16 7.16 4.34
N GLY A 140 2.30 8.21 3.55
CA GLY A 140 1.88 8.24 2.15
C GLY A 140 2.94 7.71 1.19
N ARG A 141 2.64 7.76 -0.10
CA ARG A 141 3.59 7.36 -1.17
C ARG A 141 4.65 8.41 -1.48
N PHE A 142 4.41 9.66 -1.12
CA PHE A 142 5.31 10.77 -1.39
C PHE A 142 6.26 10.99 -0.22
N GLN A 143 7.53 11.18 -0.53
CA GLN A 143 8.58 11.40 0.44
C GLN A 143 9.35 12.68 0.10
N MET A 144 9.98 13.27 1.11
CA MET A 144 10.92 14.36 0.88
C MET A 144 12.17 13.83 0.17
N GLY A 145 12.74 14.67 -0.68
CA GLY A 145 14.03 14.42 -1.32
C GLY A 145 14.88 15.69 -1.35
N LEU A 146 16.18 15.48 -1.51
CA LEU A 146 17.17 16.54 -1.60
C LEU A 146 18.05 16.29 -2.82
N LEU A 147 18.03 17.24 -3.74
CA LEU A 147 18.94 17.29 -4.88
C LEU A 147 20.08 18.25 -4.55
N ALA A 148 21.28 17.86 -4.93
CA ALA A 148 22.52 18.61 -4.79
C ALA A 148 23.27 18.64 -6.14
N PRO A 149 24.31 19.48 -6.27
CA PRO A 149 25.12 19.53 -7.47
C PRO A 149 25.94 18.25 -7.62
N GLY A 150 26.23 17.88 -8.87
CA GLY A 150 27.17 16.79 -9.13
C GLY A 150 28.60 17.09 -8.79
N GLU A 151 29.42 16.04 -8.69
CA GLU A 151 30.84 16.13 -8.32
C GLU A 151 31.62 17.18 -9.13
N LYS A 152 31.40 17.26 -10.45
CA LYS A 152 32.04 18.28 -11.31
C LYS A 152 31.61 19.70 -10.95
N ALA A 153 30.31 19.93 -10.72
CA ALA A 153 29.78 21.24 -10.33
C ALA A 153 30.24 21.60 -8.91
N TRP A 154 30.25 20.62 -8.01
CA TRP A 154 30.75 20.75 -6.65
C TRP A 154 32.23 21.12 -6.61
N ALA A 155 33.08 20.47 -7.41
CA ALA A 155 34.49 20.81 -7.55
C ALA A 155 34.72 22.24 -8.08
N SER A 156 33.73 22.80 -8.78
CA SER A 156 33.75 24.18 -9.28
C SER A 156 33.14 25.19 -8.29
N GLY A 157 32.80 24.76 -7.08
CA GLY A 157 32.23 25.61 -6.02
C GLY A 157 30.70 25.65 -5.96
N ASP A 158 29.98 24.92 -6.82
CA ASP A 158 28.50 24.87 -6.75
C ASP A 158 28.04 24.15 -5.48
N ARG A 159 27.20 24.82 -4.68
CA ARG A 159 26.59 24.29 -3.46
C ARG A 159 25.06 24.39 -3.50
N THR A 160 24.48 24.53 -4.68
CA THR A 160 23.04 24.67 -4.89
C THR A 160 22.29 23.40 -4.49
N MET A 161 21.41 23.51 -3.51
CA MET A 161 20.56 22.40 -3.07
C MET A 161 19.09 22.68 -3.42
N ARG A 162 18.31 21.65 -3.75
CA ARG A 162 16.86 21.75 -3.92
C ARG A 162 16.16 20.68 -3.09
N CYS A 163 15.33 21.13 -2.15
CA CYS A 163 14.38 20.27 -1.47
C CYS A 163 13.17 20.07 -2.37
N GLY A 164 12.56 18.89 -2.29
CA GLY A 164 11.37 18.59 -3.06
C GLY A 164 10.74 17.28 -2.65
N ILE A 165 9.85 16.79 -3.50
CA ILE A 165 9.00 15.64 -3.24
C ILE A 165 9.14 14.64 -4.38
N GLN A 166 9.22 13.37 -4.02
CA GLN A 166 9.35 12.25 -4.95
C GLN A 166 8.56 11.05 -4.45
N VAL A 167 8.40 10.04 -5.32
CA VAL A 167 7.99 8.69 -4.94
C VAL A 167 9.20 7.79 -5.19
N SER A 168 9.45 6.85 -4.29
CA SER A 168 10.58 5.91 -4.43
C SER A 168 10.08 4.46 -4.36
N ASP A 169 10.74 3.55 -5.07
CA ASP A 169 10.54 2.11 -4.91
C ASP A 169 11.15 1.59 -3.59
N GLY A 170 10.93 0.31 -3.27
CA GLY A 170 11.49 -0.35 -2.08
C GLY A 170 13.02 -0.35 -2.00
N ALA A 171 13.72 -0.09 -3.11
CA ALA A 171 15.17 0.03 -3.17
C ALA A 171 15.65 1.48 -3.08
N GLY A 172 14.75 2.46 -2.96
CA GLY A 172 15.04 3.89 -2.91
C GLY A 172 15.22 4.55 -4.28
N ASN A 173 14.89 3.87 -5.38
CA ASN A 173 14.96 4.48 -6.71
C ASN A 173 13.73 5.35 -6.96
N PRO A 174 13.91 6.55 -7.53
CA PRO A 174 12.83 7.47 -7.83
C PRO A 174 11.92 6.89 -8.93
N LEU A 175 10.62 6.89 -8.68
CA LEU A 175 9.58 6.46 -9.60
C LEU A 175 8.99 7.65 -10.34
N GLU A 176 8.54 7.40 -11.57
CA GLU A 176 7.83 8.41 -12.35
C GLU A 176 6.42 8.63 -11.82
N VAL A 177 6.03 9.89 -11.73
CA VAL A 177 4.69 10.35 -11.42
C VAL A 177 4.22 11.36 -12.46
N GLN A 178 2.91 11.59 -12.52
CA GLN A 178 2.28 12.57 -13.40
C GLN A 178 1.31 13.44 -12.59
N GLY A 179 1.27 14.72 -12.91
CA GLY A 179 0.53 15.76 -12.18
C GLY A 179 1.33 16.37 -11.02
N LYS A 180 0.86 17.52 -10.51
CA LYS A 180 1.48 18.15 -9.33
C LYS A 180 1.14 17.38 -8.05
N VAL A 181 2.09 17.22 -7.15
CA VAL A 181 1.95 16.52 -5.86
C VAL A 181 0.73 17.01 -5.10
N VAL A 182 0.51 18.32 -5.06
CA VAL A 182 -0.59 18.96 -4.34
C VAL A 182 -1.99 18.44 -4.73
N ASN A 183 -2.17 18.00 -5.98
CA ASN A 183 -3.44 17.54 -6.53
C ASN A 183 -3.56 16.01 -6.59
N GLN A 184 -2.55 15.28 -6.12
CA GLN A 184 -2.52 13.82 -6.19
C GLN A 184 -2.95 13.18 -4.86
N ASP A 185 -3.51 11.97 -4.96
CA ASP A 185 -3.71 11.12 -3.79
C ASP A 185 -2.37 10.79 -3.14
N LYS A 186 -2.30 10.97 -1.82
CA LYS A 186 -1.10 10.72 -1.02
C LYS A 186 -1.02 9.26 -0.54
N SER A 187 -2.10 8.48 -0.65
CA SER A 187 -2.13 7.12 -0.15
C SER A 187 -1.04 6.22 -0.74
N LEU A 188 -0.35 5.46 0.11
CA LEU A 188 0.49 4.36 -0.32
C LEU A 188 -0.40 3.16 -0.69
N THR A 189 -0.52 2.91 -1.99
CA THR A 189 -1.32 1.80 -2.54
C THR A 189 -0.54 1.11 -3.64
N TRP A 190 -0.94 -0.13 -3.93
CA TRP A 190 -0.40 -0.90 -5.05
C TRP A 190 -1.55 -1.49 -5.87
N PRO A 191 -1.36 -1.72 -7.18
CA PRO A 191 -2.38 -2.34 -8.02
C PRO A 191 -2.76 -3.76 -7.54
N PRO A 192 -3.99 -4.24 -7.83
CA PRO A 192 -4.35 -5.64 -7.58
C PRO A 192 -3.39 -6.63 -8.24
N GLY A 193 -3.05 -7.71 -7.52
CA GLY A 193 -2.02 -8.70 -7.89
C GLY A 193 -0.60 -8.33 -7.44
N THR A 194 -0.39 -7.18 -6.82
CA THR A 194 0.93 -6.83 -6.27
C THR A 194 1.20 -7.58 -4.97
N CYS A 195 2.34 -8.27 -4.90
CA CYS A 195 2.83 -8.95 -3.70
C CYS A 195 3.85 -8.07 -2.96
N ILE A 196 3.68 -7.88 -1.65
CA ILE A 196 4.57 -7.03 -0.84
C ILE A 196 5.43 -7.91 0.07
N GLY A 197 6.74 -7.82 -0.12
CA GLY A 197 7.76 -8.60 0.56
C GLY A 197 7.85 -8.32 2.06
N LEU A 198 8.47 -9.26 2.78
CA LEU A 198 8.93 -9.08 4.16
C LEU A 198 10.46 -9.10 4.16
N ASP A 199 11.09 -8.22 4.93
CA ASP A 199 12.53 -8.26 5.21
C ASP A 199 12.88 -9.34 6.25
N ALA A 200 14.16 -9.49 6.56
CA ALA A 200 14.66 -10.46 7.54
C ALA A 200 14.12 -10.25 8.96
N ARG A 201 13.53 -9.09 9.26
CA ARG A 201 12.90 -8.76 10.54
C ARG A 201 11.39 -8.98 10.52
N GLY A 202 10.84 -9.53 9.44
CA GLY A 202 9.41 -9.76 9.26
C GLY A 202 8.63 -8.48 8.94
N GLN A 203 9.32 -7.48 8.41
CA GLN A 203 8.81 -6.12 8.23
C GLN A 203 8.62 -5.84 6.72
N PHE A 204 7.57 -5.13 6.31
CA PHE A 204 7.34 -4.92 4.86
C PHE A 204 8.49 -4.17 4.18
N SER A 205 8.91 -4.65 3.01
CA SER A 205 10.08 -4.15 2.26
C SER A 205 9.76 -3.57 0.87
N GLY A 206 8.50 -3.71 0.41
CA GLY A 206 8.02 -3.19 -0.88
C GLY A 206 7.59 -4.30 -1.85
N PRO A 207 7.22 -3.96 -3.11
CA PRO A 207 6.79 -4.93 -4.10
C PRO A 207 7.87 -5.96 -4.45
N VAL A 208 7.47 -7.23 -4.53
CA VAL A 208 8.30 -8.36 -4.97
C VAL A 208 7.52 -9.21 -5.97
N GLY A 209 8.22 -10.04 -6.75
CA GLY A 209 7.55 -11.06 -7.56
C GLY A 209 6.85 -12.06 -6.64
N CYS A 210 5.60 -12.45 -6.92
CA CYS A 210 4.82 -13.30 -6.03
C CYS A 210 5.42 -14.70 -5.79
N ALA A 211 6.34 -15.16 -6.65
CA ALA A 211 7.11 -16.39 -6.41
C ALA A 211 8.19 -16.25 -5.31
N GLN A 212 8.46 -15.02 -4.86
CA GLN A 212 9.31 -14.75 -3.70
C GLN A 212 8.46 -14.73 -2.42
N PRO A 213 9.05 -15.03 -1.25
CA PRO A 213 8.38 -14.88 0.03
C PRO A 213 7.83 -13.46 0.23
N HIS A 214 6.55 -13.35 0.55
CA HIS A 214 5.87 -12.08 0.78
C HIS A 214 4.81 -12.17 1.89
N GLY A 215 4.44 -11.03 2.46
CA GLY A 215 3.51 -10.96 3.59
C GLY A 215 2.06 -10.75 3.18
N ILE A 216 1.84 -10.00 2.10
CA ILE A 216 0.50 -9.69 1.59
C ILE A 216 0.45 -9.69 0.06
N GLU A 217 -0.74 -9.97 -0.49
CA GLU A 217 -1.08 -9.74 -1.90
C GLU A 217 -2.31 -8.84 -2.02
N VAL A 218 -2.20 -7.75 -2.79
CA VAL A 218 -3.28 -6.78 -2.95
C VAL A 218 -4.36 -7.32 -3.88
N THR A 219 -5.63 -7.19 -3.48
CA THR A 219 -6.78 -7.65 -4.28
C THR A 219 -7.61 -6.50 -4.81
N ALA A 220 -7.58 -5.35 -4.16
CA ALA A 220 -8.30 -4.15 -4.59
C ALA A 220 -7.68 -2.87 -4.04
N VAL A 221 -7.86 -1.77 -4.78
CA VAL A 221 -7.68 -0.40 -4.29
C VAL A 221 -9.07 0.23 -4.17
N ILE A 222 -9.38 0.79 -3.00
CA ILE A 222 -10.68 1.40 -2.70
C ILE A 222 -10.50 2.92 -2.59
N ASP A 223 -11.21 3.66 -3.43
CA ASP A 223 -11.35 5.11 -3.29
C ASP A 223 -12.37 5.41 -2.18
N MET A 224 -11.89 5.92 -1.04
CA MET A 224 -12.71 6.20 0.12
C MET A 224 -13.65 7.39 -0.10
N ARG A 225 -13.40 8.25 -1.09
CA ARG A 225 -14.27 9.40 -1.42
C ARG A 225 -15.63 8.97 -1.93
N GLN A 226 -15.75 7.74 -2.45
CA GLN A 226 -17.03 7.20 -2.91
C GLN A 226 -18.05 7.06 -1.77
N ALA A 227 -17.58 6.76 -0.56
CA ALA A 227 -18.43 6.65 0.62
C ALA A 227 -18.33 7.86 1.56
N PHE A 228 -17.20 8.57 1.52
CA PHE A 228 -16.90 9.72 2.36
C PHE A 228 -16.49 10.91 1.48
N PRO A 229 -17.44 11.53 0.76
CA PRO A 229 -17.16 12.65 -0.14
C PRO A 229 -16.82 13.94 0.63
N ASP A 230 -17.25 14.03 1.89
CA ASP A 230 -16.99 15.18 2.75
C ASP A 230 -15.50 15.28 3.14
N ALA A 231 -15.03 16.50 3.38
CA ALA A 231 -13.64 16.74 3.77
C ALA A 231 -13.30 16.24 5.19
N SER A 232 -14.30 15.96 6.03
CA SER A 232 -14.10 15.43 7.38
C SER A 232 -13.54 14.01 7.35
N TRP A 233 -12.56 13.73 8.21
CA TRP A 233 -12.02 12.39 8.34
C TRP A 233 -13.10 11.39 8.81
N PRO A 234 -13.32 10.27 8.10
CA PRO A 234 -14.19 9.21 8.58
C PRO A 234 -13.52 8.50 9.76
N THR A 235 -14.25 8.35 10.87
CA THR A 235 -13.75 7.63 12.04
C THR A 235 -13.36 6.19 11.70
N ASP A 236 -12.46 5.61 12.47
CA ASP A 236 -12.03 4.22 12.25
C ASP A 236 -13.19 3.24 12.15
N ARG A 237 -14.24 3.44 12.96
CA ARG A 237 -15.46 2.61 12.93
C ARG A 237 -16.24 2.77 11.62
N GLN A 238 -16.38 3.98 11.10
CA GLN A 238 -17.04 4.22 9.80
C GLN A 238 -16.25 3.59 8.64
N GLN A 239 -14.92 3.74 8.66
CA GLN A 239 -14.05 3.09 7.69
C GLN A 239 -14.20 1.57 7.76
N GLU A 240 -14.22 1.01 8.96
CA GLU A 240 -14.38 -0.43 9.20
C GLU A 240 -15.73 -0.97 8.68
N GLU A 241 -16.82 -0.30 9.02
CA GLU A 241 -18.16 -0.66 8.56
C GLU A 241 -18.27 -0.63 7.03
N TYR A 242 -17.62 0.34 6.37
CA TYR A 242 -17.60 0.43 4.92
C TYR A 242 -16.71 -0.66 4.28
N LEU A 243 -15.48 -0.80 4.77
CA LEU A 243 -14.47 -1.70 4.19
C LEU A 243 -14.84 -3.18 4.36
N SER A 244 -15.41 -3.55 5.52
CA SER A 244 -15.93 -4.89 5.77
C SER A 244 -17.05 -5.33 4.82
N ARG A 245 -17.75 -4.38 4.19
CA ARG A 245 -18.76 -4.69 3.15
C ARG A 245 -18.15 -4.77 1.75
N ILE A 246 -17.26 -3.84 1.39
CA ILE A 246 -16.77 -3.71 0.01
C ILE A 246 -15.60 -4.65 -0.30
N CYS A 247 -14.66 -4.85 0.63
CA CYS A 247 -13.47 -5.66 0.40
C CYS A 247 -13.78 -7.14 0.09
N PRO A 248 -14.76 -7.81 0.73
CA PRO A 248 -15.16 -9.17 0.35
C PRO A 248 -15.62 -9.25 -1.10
N SER A 249 -16.51 -8.34 -1.54
CA SER A 249 -17.01 -8.34 -2.92
C SER A 249 -15.90 -8.08 -3.93
N ARG A 250 -14.99 -7.13 -3.66
CA ARG A 250 -13.87 -6.81 -4.54
C ARG A 250 -12.88 -7.97 -4.64
N THR A 251 -12.61 -8.63 -3.52
CA THR A 251 -11.73 -9.81 -3.45
C THR A 251 -12.33 -11.00 -4.21
N THR A 252 -13.62 -11.28 -4.04
CA THR A 252 -14.32 -12.30 -4.83
C THR A 252 -14.26 -12.01 -6.32
N GLY A 253 -14.50 -10.75 -6.72
CA GLY A 253 -14.37 -10.32 -8.11
C GLY A 253 -12.95 -10.50 -8.66
N TRP A 254 -11.93 -10.17 -7.86
CA TRP A 254 -10.54 -10.39 -8.23
C TRP A 254 -10.24 -11.88 -8.46
N PHE A 255 -10.72 -12.79 -7.59
CA PHE A 255 -10.58 -14.23 -7.79
C PHE A 255 -11.36 -14.78 -9.01
N GLY A 256 -12.43 -14.10 -9.41
CA GLY A 256 -13.37 -14.62 -10.41
C GLY A 256 -14.20 -15.81 -9.92
N SER A 257 -14.19 -16.12 -8.61
CA SER A 257 -14.96 -17.22 -8.02
C SER A 257 -15.29 -16.96 -6.55
N GLN A 258 -16.46 -17.45 -6.11
CA GLN A 258 -16.92 -17.32 -4.72
C GLN A 258 -16.06 -18.11 -3.72
N ASP A 259 -15.46 -19.22 -4.18
CA ASP A 259 -14.64 -20.09 -3.36
C ASP A 259 -13.16 -19.69 -3.32
N GLY A 260 -12.72 -18.71 -4.11
CA GLY A 260 -11.30 -18.38 -4.28
C GLY A 260 -10.58 -18.08 -2.96
N LEU A 261 -11.17 -17.20 -2.14
CA LEU A 261 -10.64 -16.85 -0.81
C LEU A 261 -10.57 -18.07 0.12
N ARG A 262 -11.61 -18.92 0.12
CA ARG A 262 -11.64 -20.13 0.95
C ARG A 262 -10.58 -21.15 0.51
N LYS A 263 -10.38 -21.29 -0.80
CA LYS A 263 -9.39 -22.22 -1.39
C LYS A 263 -7.96 -21.75 -1.20
N SER A 264 -7.71 -20.44 -1.15
CA SER A 264 -6.37 -19.92 -0.88
C SER A 264 -5.92 -20.16 0.56
N GLY A 265 -6.86 -20.36 1.51
CA GLY A 265 -6.54 -20.51 2.93
C GLY A 265 -5.99 -19.23 3.58
N LEU A 266 -6.02 -18.10 2.87
CA LEU A 266 -5.56 -16.80 3.33
C LEU A 266 -6.69 -16.02 4.01
N GLN A 267 -6.30 -15.05 4.83
CA GLN A 267 -7.18 -14.12 5.51
C GLN A 267 -7.29 -12.84 4.68
N LEU A 268 -8.52 -12.39 4.43
CA LEU A 268 -8.78 -11.06 3.86
C LEU A 268 -8.62 -10.01 4.95
N ALA A 269 -7.97 -8.89 4.63
CA ALA A 269 -7.87 -7.72 5.47
C ALA A 269 -7.80 -6.43 4.63
N TRP A 270 -7.76 -5.29 5.31
CA TRP A 270 -7.63 -3.95 4.71
C TRP A 270 -6.90 -3.00 5.66
N ASN A 271 -6.29 -1.96 5.10
CA ASN A 271 -5.77 -0.86 5.90
C ASN A 271 -6.82 0.24 6.08
N LYS A 272 -6.58 1.12 7.07
CA LYS A 272 -7.37 2.32 7.31
C LYS A 272 -6.50 3.56 7.21
N LEU A 273 -7.14 4.70 6.97
CA LEU A 273 -6.48 6.00 6.94
C LEU A 273 -6.58 6.67 8.31
N SER A 274 -5.44 7.11 8.83
CA SER A 274 -5.40 7.95 10.03
C SER A 274 -5.97 9.35 9.74
N GLN A 275 -6.38 10.09 10.77
CA GLN A 275 -6.78 11.49 10.62
C GLN A 275 -5.66 12.36 10.02
N PRO A 276 -4.38 12.24 10.43
CA PRO A 276 -3.27 12.92 9.76
C PRO A 276 -3.17 12.59 8.26
N SER A 277 -3.23 11.30 7.90
CA SER A 277 -3.16 10.86 6.50
C SER A 277 -4.29 11.46 5.65
N TRP A 278 -5.51 11.45 6.20
CA TRP A 278 -6.66 12.08 5.54
C TRP A 278 -6.50 13.60 5.42
N THR A 279 -6.01 14.27 6.45
CA THR A 279 -5.74 15.71 6.41
C THR A 279 -4.70 16.05 5.33
N ALA A 280 -3.70 15.18 5.17
CA ALA A 280 -2.65 15.35 4.17
C ALA A 280 -3.10 15.07 2.72
N GLY A 281 -4.25 14.43 2.52
CA GLY A 281 -4.82 14.16 1.20
C GLY A 281 -4.80 12.70 0.76
N SER A 282 -4.50 11.76 1.66
CA SER A 282 -4.68 10.32 1.40
C SER A 282 -6.15 9.96 1.31
N ARG A 283 -6.58 9.33 0.21
CA ARG A 283 -7.99 9.04 -0.10
C ARG A 283 -8.23 7.60 -0.54
N SER A 284 -7.19 6.80 -0.67
CA SER A 284 -7.31 5.38 -1.05
C SER A 284 -6.78 4.44 0.04
N VAL A 285 -7.37 3.25 0.10
CA VAL A 285 -6.90 2.11 0.89
C VAL A 285 -6.80 0.87 0.00
N ILE A 286 -6.16 -0.18 0.49
CA ILE A 286 -6.07 -1.48 -0.18
C ILE A 286 -6.83 -2.55 0.59
N CYS A 287 -7.50 -3.43 -0.14
CA CYS A 287 -7.88 -4.75 0.36
C CYS A 287 -6.77 -5.73 -0.04
N PHE A 288 -6.37 -6.61 0.87
CA PHE A 288 -5.28 -7.55 0.62
C PHE A 288 -5.50 -8.87 1.33
N LEU A 289 -4.80 -9.90 0.86
CA LEU A 289 -4.75 -11.22 1.48
C LEU A 289 -3.45 -11.36 2.25
N ALA A 290 -3.52 -11.97 3.41
CA ALA A 290 -2.39 -12.24 4.28
C ALA A 290 -2.55 -13.60 4.97
N SER A 291 -1.48 -14.07 5.58
CA SER A 291 -1.56 -15.12 6.59
C SER A 291 -0.93 -14.57 7.88
N SER A 292 -1.67 -14.59 8.98
CA SER A 292 -1.16 -14.16 10.28
C SER A 292 -1.61 -15.11 11.39
N LYS A 293 -0.74 -15.34 12.37
CA LYS A 293 -1.03 -16.19 13.53
C LYS A 293 -1.85 -15.47 14.61
N ASP A 294 -1.59 -14.18 14.78
CA ASP A 294 -2.09 -13.35 15.89
C ASP A 294 -2.61 -11.97 15.41
N GLY A 295 -2.65 -11.74 14.10
CA GLY A 295 -2.99 -10.45 13.49
C GLY A 295 -1.79 -9.51 13.31
N ASN A 296 -0.66 -9.76 13.98
CA ASN A 296 0.51 -8.88 13.97
C ASN A 296 1.74 -9.52 13.32
N THR A 297 1.85 -10.85 13.40
CA THR A 297 2.97 -11.64 12.93
C THR A 297 2.61 -12.32 11.62
N PHE A 298 3.07 -11.71 10.53
CA PHE A 298 2.83 -12.22 9.17
C PHE A 298 3.62 -13.51 8.93
N THR A 299 2.91 -14.51 8.44
CA THR A 299 3.48 -15.76 7.98
C THR A 299 3.80 -15.63 6.50
N PRO A 300 5.04 -15.91 6.06
CA PRO A 300 5.42 -15.78 4.66
C PRO A 300 4.56 -16.65 3.75
N ILE A 301 4.15 -16.06 2.62
CA ILE A 301 3.42 -16.68 1.53
C ILE A 301 4.37 -16.79 0.33
N THR A 302 4.28 -17.86 -0.45
CA THR A 302 5.00 -18.04 -1.71
C THR A 302 4.04 -18.47 -2.80
N GLY A 303 4.05 -17.77 -3.93
CA GLY A 303 3.04 -17.88 -4.99
C GLY A 303 1.88 -16.89 -4.80
N SER A 304 1.24 -16.49 -5.91
CA SER A 304 -0.01 -15.70 -5.84
C SER A 304 -1.13 -16.55 -5.21
N ALA A 305 -2.08 -15.93 -4.54
CA ALA A 305 -3.28 -16.53 -3.98
C ALA A 305 -4.16 -17.23 -5.03
N LYS A 306 -4.00 -16.87 -6.32
CA LYS A 306 -4.64 -17.55 -7.46
C LYS A 306 -3.87 -18.78 -7.94
N SER A 307 -2.64 -18.96 -7.51
CA SER A 307 -1.77 -20.05 -7.94
C SER A 307 -2.18 -21.37 -7.29
N PRO A 308 -2.21 -22.49 -8.03
CA PRO A 308 -2.35 -23.82 -7.43
C PRO A 308 -1.14 -24.20 -6.56
N ASP A 309 0.00 -23.55 -6.77
CA ASP A 309 1.26 -23.78 -6.06
C ASP A 309 1.47 -22.80 -4.89
N LEU A 310 0.40 -22.12 -4.46
CA LEU A 310 0.43 -21.28 -3.25
C LEU A 310 0.95 -22.09 -2.06
N LEU A 311 1.88 -21.50 -1.31
CA LEU A 311 2.39 -22.03 -0.05
C LEU A 311 2.25 -20.99 1.06
N ILE A 312 1.82 -21.43 2.23
CA ILE A 312 1.80 -20.65 3.48
C ILE A 312 2.79 -21.32 4.42
N ASP A 313 3.85 -20.62 4.82
CA ASP A 313 4.94 -21.20 5.64
C ASP A 313 5.56 -22.47 5.00
N GLY A 314 5.71 -22.47 3.68
CA GLY A 314 6.22 -23.61 2.92
C GLY A 314 5.26 -24.81 2.81
N LYS A 315 4.02 -24.70 3.32
CA LYS A 315 3.02 -25.77 3.29
C LYS A 315 1.86 -25.41 2.37
N LYS A 316 1.23 -26.43 1.78
CA LYS A 316 0.00 -26.22 1.00
C LYS A 316 -1.11 -25.65 1.89
N PRO A 317 -1.92 -24.71 1.38
CA PRO A 317 -3.07 -24.18 2.09
C PRO A 317 -3.99 -25.28 2.59
N VAL A 318 -4.37 -25.18 3.86
CA VAL A 318 -5.44 -25.99 4.42
C VAL A 318 -6.72 -25.19 4.28
N MET A 319 -7.69 -25.73 3.54
CA MET A 319 -9.01 -25.11 3.47
C MET A 319 -9.62 -25.06 4.87
N PRO A 320 -10.07 -23.89 5.35
CA PRO A 320 -10.79 -23.82 6.61
C PRO A 320 -12.00 -24.76 6.58
N THR A 321 -12.14 -25.63 7.57
CA THR A 321 -13.32 -26.48 7.71
C THR A 321 -14.50 -25.62 8.12
N LEU A 322 -15.60 -25.70 7.37
CA LEU A 322 -16.85 -25.08 7.79
C LEU A 322 -17.35 -25.81 9.05
N PRO A 323 -17.79 -25.09 10.10
CA PRO A 323 -18.55 -25.71 11.17
C PRO A 323 -19.77 -26.45 10.57
N GLY A 324 -19.81 -27.77 10.70
CA GLY A 324 -20.88 -28.63 10.17
C GLY A 324 -20.64 -29.24 8.79
N ALA A 325 -19.47 -29.10 8.17
CA ALA A 325 -19.12 -29.92 7.00
C ALA A 325 -18.95 -31.38 7.43
N PRO A 326 -19.58 -32.36 6.75
CA PRO A 326 -19.32 -33.78 7.00
C PRO A 326 -17.82 -34.04 6.85
N ALA A 327 -17.24 -34.85 7.74
CA ALA A 327 -15.87 -35.29 7.58
C ALA A 327 -15.68 -35.90 6.18
N PRO A 328 -14.56 -35.63 5.49
CA PRO A 328 -14.30 -36.25 4.20
C PRO A 328 -14.36 -37.77 4.36
N ALA A 329 -15.14 -38.42 3.50
CA ALA A 329 -15.24 -39.87 3.51
C ALA A 329 -13.84 -40.49 3.35
N PRO A 330 -13.49 -41.52 4.14
CA PRO A 330 -12.20 -42.19 3.99
C PRO A 330 -12.05 -42.66 2.55
N ALA A 331 -10.88 -42.40 1.96
CA ALA A 331 -10.57 -42.88 0.63
C ALA A 331 -10.77 -44.41 0.59
N PRO A 332 -11.43 -44.96 -0.45
CA PRO A 332 -11.58 -46.41 -0.57
C PRO A 332 -10.19 -47.05 -0.58
N GLY A 333 -9.95 -47.93 0.40
CA GLY A 333 -8.71 -48.69 0.51
C GLY A 333 -8.48 -49.53 -0.73
N ARG A 334 -7.20 -49.65 -1.11
CA ARG A 334 -6.72 -50.60 -2.11
C ARG A 334 -6.96 -52.03 -1.68
#